data_AF-A0A7S3XER5-F1
#
_entry.id   AF-A0A7S3XER5-F1
#
_cell.length_a   1.000
_cell.length_b   1.000
_cell.length_c   1.000
_cell.angle_alpha   90.00
_cell.angle_beta   90.00
_cell.angle_gamma   90.00
#
_symmetry.space_group_name_H-M   'P 1'
#
loop_
_entity.id
_entity.type
_entity.pdbx_description
1 polymer ?
#
loop_
_entity_poly.entity_id
_entity_poly.type
_entity_poly.pdbx_seq_one_letter_code
_entity_poly.pdbx_strand_id
1 'polypeptide(L)'
;DLSGKAECKLALQRELGLPERADVPLIGFIGRLDYQKGPDVILDVCERILRHNDVQLVMLGSGDKDMEAQMQTTENEFRERFRGWVGFSVPVSHRITAGCDILLMPSRF
;
A
#
# COMPACT_ATOMS: atom_id res chain seq x y z
N ASP A 1 14.86 -3.74 19.36
CA ASP A 1 14.61 -5.05 18.75
C ASP A 1 13.63 -4.85 17.60
N LEU A 2 13.89 -5.45 16.43
CA LEU A 2 13.07 -5.34 15.22
C LEU A 2 12.16 -6.57 14.99
N SER A 3 12.26 -7.59 15.85
CA SER A 3 11.46 -8.82 15.81
C SER A 3 9.95 -8.56 15.66
N GLY A 4 9.40 -7.66 16.48
CA GLY A 4 7.97 -7.32 16.44
C GLY A 4 7.51 -6.69 15.12
N LYS A 5 8.38 -5.97 14.39
CA LYS A 5 8.02 -5.38 13.10
C LYS A 5 7.88 -6.45 12.02
N ALA A 6 8.77 -7.44 11.99
CA ALA A 6 8.69 -8.56 11.05
C ALA A 6 7.41 -9.37 11.25
N GLU A 7 7.00 -9.60 12.51
CA GLU A 7 5.73 -10.27 12.83
C GLU A 7 4.52 -9.45 12.35
N CYS A 8 4.49 -8.13 12.62
CA CYS A 8 3.43 -7.26 12.12
C CYS A 8 3.34 -7.25 10.59
N LYS A 9 4.48 -7.28 9.90
CA LYS A 9 4.57 -7.32 8.44
C LYS A 9 3.99 -8.60 7.86
N LEU A 10 4.40 -9.76 8.37
CA LEU A 10 3.88 -11.06 7.92
C LEU A 10 2.38 -11.18 8.19
N ALA A 11 1.92 -10.72 9.36
CA ALA A 11 0.50 -10.68 9.69
C ALA A 11 -0.30 -9.80 8.71
N LEU A 12 0.22 -8.62 8.37
CA LEU A 12 -0.40 -7.72 7.40
C LEU A 12 -0.41 -8.31 5.98
N GLN A 13 0.69 -8.90 5.53
CA GLN A 13 0.76 -9.59 4.23
C GLN A 13 -0.30 -10.68 4.14
N ARG A 14 -0.42 -11.53 5.17
CA ARG A 14 -1.43 -12.57 5.27
C ARG A 14 -2.85 -12.02 5.24
N GLU A 15 -3.14 -11.00 6.05
CA GLU A 15 -4.46 -10.35 6.10
C GLU A 15 -4.89 -9.82 4.74
N LEU A 16 -3.95 -9.20 4.02
CA LEU A 16 -4.21 -8.62 2.71
C LEU A 16 -4.07 -9.65 1.58
N GLY A 17 -3.77 -10.92 1.87
CA GLY A 17 -3.58 -11.95 0.85
C GLY A 17 -2.39 -11.69 -0.09
N LEU A 18 -1.34 -11.01 0.40
CA LEU A 18 -0.05 -10.90 -0.26
C LEU A 18 0.83 -12.11 0.13
N PRO A 19 1.81 -12.49 -0.71
CA PRO A 19 2.85 -13.44 -0.31
C PRO A 19 3.55 -12.98 0.97
N GLU A 20 3.66 -13.88 1.95
CA GLU A 20 4.34 -13.64 3.22
C GLU A 20 5.86 -13.64 3.01
N ARG A 21 6.43 -12.44 2.82
CA ARG A 21 7.86 -12.22 2.51
C ARG A 21 8.45 -11.19 3.46
N ALA A 22 9.15 -11.66 4.50
CA ALA A 22 9.83 -10.79 5.45
C ALA A 22 11.02 -10.02 4.83
N ASP A 23 11.64 -10.62 3.80
CA ASP A 23 12.81 -10.14 3.07
C ASP A 23 12.50 -9.01 2.05
N VAL A 24 11.23 -8.82 1.68
CA VAL A 24 10.79 -7.84 0.67
C VAL A 24 10.26 -6.57 1.29
N PRO A 25 10.76 -5.37 0.94
CA PRO A 25 10.19 -4.13 1.44
C PRO A 25 8.68 -4.01 1.19
N LEU A 26 7.92 -3.71 2.24
CA LEU A 26 6.50 -3.39 2.16
C LEU A 26 6.28 -1.89 2.28
N ILE A 27 5.75 -1.28 1.23
CA ILE A 27 5.49 0.16 1.13
C ILE A 27 4.01 0.42 1.42
N GLY A 28 3.71 1.37 2.31
CA GLY A 28 2.35 1.73 2.68
C GLY A 28 1.97 3.17 2.34
N PHE A 29 0.74 3.39 1.89
CA PHE A 29 0.09 4.70 1.83
C PHE A 29 -1.23 4.65 2.61
N ILE A 30 -1.48 5.67 3.42
CA ILE A 30 -2.75 5.86 4.14
C ILE A 30 -3.18 7.32 3.92
N GLY A 31 -4.32 7.54 3.30
CA GLY A 31 -4.77 8.91 3.07
C GLY A 31 -6.04 9.03 2.25
N ARG A 32 -6.54 10.26 2.13
CA ARG A 32 -7.62 10.59 1.19
C ARG A 32 -7.09 10.39 -0.23
N LEU A 33 -7.94 9.86 -1.12
CA LEU A 33 -7.64 9.77 -2.54
C LEU A 33 -8.01 11.08 -3.20
N ASP A 34 -7.11 12.06 -3.10
CA ASP A 34 -7.29 13.36 -3.72
C ASP A 34 -5.95 13.99 -4.11
N TYR A 35 -6.01 15.03 -4.95
CA TYR A 35 -4.82 15.69 -5.44
C TYR A 35 -3.92 16.26 -4.34
N GLN A 36 -4.49 16.73 -3.21
CA GLN A 36 -3.68 17.27 -2.11
C GLN A 36 -2.75 16.21 -1.52
N LYS A 37 -3.23 14.98 -1.33
CA LYS A 37 -2.46 13.90 -0.70
C LYS A 37 -1.51 13.17 -1.65
N GLY A 38 -1.62 13.42 -2.95
CA GLY A 38 -0.73 12.89 -3.98
C GLY A 38 -0.80 11.39 -4.32
N PRO A 39 -1.91 10.64 -4.11
CA PRO A 39 -1.95 9.24 -4.49
C PRO A 39 -1.90 9.04 -6.02
N ASP A 40 -2.29 10.05 -6.81
CA ASP A 40 -2.11 10.08 -8.26
C ASP A 40 -0.64 9.84 -8.64
N VAL A 41 0.30 10.49 -7.95
CA VAL A 41 1.74 10.32 -8.22
C VAL A 41 2.19 8.88 -7.93
N ILE A 42 1.64 8.23 -6.90
CA ILE A 42 1.95 6.84 -6.58
C ILE A 42 1.40 5.94 -7.68
N LEU A 43 0.14 6.12 -8.07
CA LEU A 43 -0.54 5.30 -9.06
C LEU A 43 0.11 5.39 -10.45
N ASP A 44 0.55 6.59 -10.85
CA ASP A 44 1.24 6.82 -12.13
C ASP A 44 2.58 6.08 -12.25
N VAL A 45 3.28 5.88 -11.13
CA VAL A 45 4.59 5.18 -11.12
C VAL A 45 4.51 3.76 -10.58
N CYS A 46 3.34 3.33 -10.11
CA CYS A 46 3.16 2.07 -9.37
C CYS A 46 3.61 0.87 -10.21
N GLU A 47 3.14 0.77 -11.46
CA GLU A 47 3.53 -0.30 -12.38
C GLU A 47 5.05 -0.37 -12.55
N ARG A 48 5.71 0.76 -12.79
CA ARG A 48 7.17 0.82 -12.92
C ARG A 48 7.88 0.34 -11.65
N ILE A 49 7.39 0.75 -10.48
CA ILE A 49 7.95 0.31 -9.19
C ILE A 49 7.81 -1.22 -9.06
N LEU A 50 6.62 -1.76 -9.31
CA LEU A 50 6.29 -3.17 -9.12
C LEU A 50 6.94 -4.10 -10.15
N ARG A 51 7.24 -3.62 -11.36
CA ARG A 51 7.94 -4.42 -12.39
C ARG A 51 9.45 -4.45 -12.21
N HIS A 52 10.05 -3.35 -11.75
CA HIS A 52 11.52 -3.20 -11.73
C HIS A 52 12.16 -3.41 -10.37
N ASN A 53 11.39 -3.46 -9.28
CA ASN A 53 11.92 -3.62 -7.93
C ASN A 53 11.27 -4.82 -7.25
N ASP A 54 12.02 -5.50 -6.38
CA ASP A 54 11.46 -6.56 -5.56
C ASP A 54 10.77 -5.97 -4.31
N VAL A 55 9.56 -5.42 -4.48
CA VAL A 55 8.79 -4.76 -3.42
C VAL A 55 7.32 -5.20 -3.43
N GLN A 56 6.63 -4.91 -2.33
CA GLN A 56 5.17 -4.94 -2.22
C GLN A 56 4.64 -3.56 -1.83
N LEU A 57 3.42 -3.23 -2.24
CA LEU A 57 2.78 -1.94 -1.98
C LEU A 57 1.33 -2.11 -1.52
N VAL A 58 0.95 -1.37 -0.48
CA VAL A 58 -0.40 -1.33 0.08
C VAL A 58 -0.89 0.10 0.14
N MET A 59 -2.11 0.33 -0.34
CA MET A 59 -2.78 1.63 -0.25
C MET A 59 -4.11 1.49 0.49
N LEU A 60 -4.34 2.33 1.50
CA LEU A 60 -5.63 2.49 2.18
C LEU A 60 -6.13 3.92 1.96
N GLY A 61 -7.29 4.07 1.34
CA GLY A 61 -7.88 5.38 1.12
C GLY A 61 -9.23 5.35 0.42
N SER A 62 -9.92 6.48 0.42
CA SER A 62 -11.15 6.71 -0.36
C SER A 62 -11.23 8.18 -0.80
N GLY A 63 -12.01 8.46 -1.84
CA GLY A 63 -12.18 9.81 -2.36
C GLY A 63 -12.54 9.81 -3.84
N ASP A 64 -11.60 10.31 -4.65
CA ASP A 64 -11.74 10.42 -6.10
C ASP A 64 -11.98 9.05 -6.75
N LYS A 65 -13.01 8.97 -7.60
CA LYS A 65 -13.48 7.70 -8.18
C LYS A 65 -12.54 7.15 -9.25
N ASP A 66 -11.81 8.01 -9.95
CA ASP A 66 -10.84 7.57 -10.94
C ASP A 66 -9.62 6.98 -10.25
N MET A 67 -9.19 7.57 -9.13
CA MET A 67 -8.12 7.01 -8.30
C MET A 67 -8.53 5.67 -7.64
N GLU A 68 -9.75 5.56 -7.14
CA GLU A 68 -10.30 4.29 -6.61
C GLU A 68 -10.32 3.21 -7.70
N ALA A 69 -10.77 3.54 -8.91
CA ALA A 69 -10.79 2.62 -10.04
C ALA A 69 -9.37 2.22 -10.49
N GLN A 70 -8.43 3.15 -10.52
CA GLN A 70 -7.04 2.87 -10.89
C GLN A 70 -6.35 1.97 -9.84
N MET A 71 -6.63 2.15 -8.55
CA MET A 71 -6.21 1.21 -7.50
C MET A 71 -6.71 -0.20 -7.78
N GLN A 72 -8.00 -0.35 -8.12
CA GLN A 72 -8.59 -1.66 -8.40
C GLN A 72 -7.99 -2.31 -9.66
N THR A 73 -7.76 -1.54 -10.72
CA THR A 73 -7.09 -2.01 -11.94
C THR A 73 -5.66 -2.48 -11.62
N THR A 74 -4.91 -1.69 -10.86
CA THR A 74 -3.54 -2.04 -10.45
C THR A 74 -3.49 -3.32 -9.63
N GLU A 75 -4.45 -3.51 -8.71
CA GLU A 75 -4.55 -4.74 -7.92
C GLU A 75 -4.84 -5.98 -8.76
N ASN A 76 -5.71 -5.86 -9.76
CA ASN A 76 -6.02 -6.97 -10.65
C ASN A 76 -4.80 -7.40 -11.47
N GLU A 77 -3.95 -6.46 -11.85
CA GLU A 77 -2.73 -6.75 -12.61
C GLU A 77 -1.58 -7.27 -11.73
N PHE A 78 -1.42 -6.70 -10.52
CA PHE A 78 -0.30 -6.97 -9.63
C PHE A 78 -0.75 -7.65 -8.34
N ARG A 79 -1.64 -8.64 -8.42
CA ARG A 79 -2.26 -9.25 -7.23
C ARG A 79 -1.24 -9.87 -6.25
N GLU A 80 -0.03 -10.24 -6.64
CA GLU A 80 0.97 -10.74 -5.68
C GLU A 80 1.83 -9.64 -5.05
N ARG A 81 1.70 -8.39 -5.52
CA ARG A 81 2.59 -7.28 -5.14
C ARG A 81 1.88 -6.01 -4.71
N PHE A 82 0.61 -5.83 -5.06
CA PHE A 82 -0.16 -4.64 -4.76
C PHE A 82 -1.50 -4.98 -4.12
N ARG A 83 -1.90 -4.23 -3.09
CA ARG A 83 -3.25 -4.25 -2.52
C ARG A 83 -3.79 -2.85 -2.33
N GLY A 84 -4.98 -2.60 -2.88
CA GLY A 84 -5.71 -1.35 -2.74
C GLY A 84 -6.98 -1.55 -1.91
N TRP A 85 -7.00 -1.04 -0.67
CA TRP A 85 -8.19 -1.01 0.15
C TRP A 85 -8.92 0.32 -0.02
N VAL A 86 -10.03 0.29 -0.76
CA VAL A 86 -10.92 1.46 -0.89
C VAL A 86 -11.81 1.59 0.34
N GLY A 87 -11.65 2.69 1.08
CA GLY A 87 -12.44 3.00 2.27
C GLY A 87 -11.62 3.65 3.38
N PHE A 88 -12.13 3.53 4.61
CA PHE A 88 -11.46 3.97 5.82
C PHE A 88 -11.61 2.91 6.91
N SER A 89 -10.49 2.55 7.54
CA SER A 89 -10.47 1.59 8.65
C SER A 89 -9.32 1.93 9.59
N VAL A 90 -9.66 2.39 10.80
CA VAL A 90 -8.67 2.68 11.85
C VAL A 90 -7.87 1.42 12.21
N PRO A 91 -8.48 0.24 12.41
CA PRO A 91 -7.70 -0.96 12.68
C PRO A 91 -6.69 -1.30 11.58
N VAL A 92 -7.09 -1.16 10.30
CA VAL A 92 -6.18 -1.44 9.16
C VAL A 92 -5.08 -0.39 9.09
N SER A 93 -5.37 0.89 9.35
CA SER A 93 -4.34 1.94 9.33
C SER A 93 -3.25 1.72 10.38
N HIS A 94 -3.62 1.27 11.59
CA HIS A 94 -2.66 0.89 12.62
C HIS A 94 -1.79 -0.30 12.19
N ARG A 95 -2.38 -1.31 11.56
CA ARG A 95 -1.63 -2.48 11.05
C ARG A 95 -0.70 -2.12 9.90
N ILE A 96 -1.13 -1.28 8.95
CA ILE A 96 -0.28 -0.74 7.89
C ILE A 96 0.89 0.03 8.51
N THR A 97 0.64 0.88 9.51
CA THR A 97 1.69 1.64 10.19
C THR A 97 2.70 0.74 10.91
N ALA A 98 2.24 -0.35 11.52
CA ALA A 98 3.10 -1.30 12.24
C ALA A 98 3.87 -2.25 11.30
N GLY A 99 3.24 -2.70 10.21
CA GLY A 99 3.77 -3.74 9.32
C GLY A 99 4.55 -3.22 8.11
N CYS A 100 4.34 -1.99 7.67
CA CYS A 100 5.08 -1.45 6.52
C CYS A 100 6.49 -1.03 6.90
N ASP A 101 7.43 -1.29 5.99
CA ASP A 101 8.81 -0.84 6.09
C ASP A 101 8.95 0.65 5.82
N ILE A 102 8.19 1.15 4.84
CA ILE A 102 8.19 2.54 4.37
C ILE A 102 6.76 3.05 4.31
N LEU A 103 6.51 4.25 4.85
CA LEU A 103 5.24 4.96 4.66
C LEU A 103 5.46 6.13 3.69
N LEU A 104 4.72 6.14 2.58
CA LEU A 104 4.78 7.18 1.56
C LEU A 104 3.78 8.29 1.87
N MET A 105 4.27 9.54 1.84
CA MET A 105 3.48 10.76 1.99
C MET A 105 3.80 11.75 0.87
N PRO A 106 3.29 11.53 -0.35
CA PRO A 106 3.56 12.39 -1.53
C PRO A 106 2.69 13.66 -1.53
N SER A 107 2.36 14.17 -0.35
CA SER A 107 1.46 15.32 -0.21
C SER A 107 2.06 16.56 -0.86
N ARG A 108 1.21 17.34 -1.52
CA ARG A 108 1.63 18.59 -2.19
C ARG A 108 1.72 19.76 -1.20
N PHE A 109 0.89 19.77 -0.17
CA PHE A 109 0.83 20.78 0.89
C PHE A 109 0.06 20.27 2.13
#